data_AF-A0A662RZ96-F1
#
_entry.id   AF-A0A662RZ96-F1
#
_cell.length_a   1.000
_cell.length_b   1.000
_cell.length_c   1.000
_cell.angle_alpha   90.00
_cell.angle_beta   90.00
_cell.angle_gamma   90.00
#
_symmetry.space_group_name_H-M   'P 1'
#
loop_
_entity.id
_entity.type
_entity.pdbx_description
1 polymer ?
#
loop_
_entity_poly.entity_id
_entity_poly.type
_entity_poly.pdbx_seq_one_letter_code
_entity_poly.pdbx_strand_id
1 'polypeptide(L)' 'MKRKVEQSLIKDGRRVDGRAFDEMRPIKIEVGVLKRADGSCYFELGDN' A
#
# COMPACT_ATOMS: atom_id res chain seq x y z
N MET A 1 28.87 11.84 -6.35
CA MET A 1 28.85 11.13 -5.05
C MET A 1 27.42 11.16 -4.50
N LYS A 2 26.60 10.14 -4.76
CA LYS A 2 25.21 10.09 -4.23
C LYS A 2 25.30 9.65 -2.77
N ARG A 3 24.90 10.51 -1.83
CA ARG A 3 24.72 10.12 -0.42
C ARG A 3 23.65 9.03 -0.39
N LYS A 4 24.06 7.80 -0.06
CA LYS A 4 23.14 6.73 0.30
C LYS A 4 22.64 7.08 1.70
N VAL A 5 21.55 7.83 1.77
CA VAL A 5 20.86 8.05 3.05
C VAL A 5 20.34 6.68 3.45
N GLU A 6 20.89 6.08 4.50
CA GLU A 6 20.25 4.96 5.17
C GLU A 6 18.94 5.48 5.75
N GLN A 7 17.87 5.44 4.94
CA GLN A 7 16.55 5.79 5.41
C GLN A 7 16.12 4.70 6.38
N SER A 8 16.00 5.06 7.64
CA SER A 8 15.44 4.17 8.65
C SER A 8 14.04 3.76 8.22
N LEU A 9 13.79 2.45 8.12
CA LEU A 9 12.48 1.88 7.77
C LEU A 9 11.48 2.00 8.93
N ILE A 10 11.98 2.30 10.13
CA ILE A 10 11.23 2.41 11.37
C ILE A 10 11.61 3.72 12.05
N LYS A 11 10.62 4.49 12.49
CA LYS A 11 10.81 5.71 13.27
C LYS A 11 9.85 5.69 14.45
N ASP A 12 10.37 5.93 15.65
CA ASP A 12 9.59 5.99 16.89
C ASP A 12 8.72 4.72 17.12
N GLY A 13 9.28 3.55 16.78
CA GLY A 13 8.60 2.25 16.92
C GLY A 13 7.50 1.97 15.88
N ARG A 14 7.29 2.88 14.92
CA ARG A 14 6.34 2.74 13.82
C ARG A 14 7.06 2.67 12.48
N ARG A 15 6.38 2.12 11.47
CA ARG A 15 6.89 2.15 10.10
C ARG A 15 6.95 3.58 9.58
N VAL A 16 7.74 3.85 8.55
CA VAL A 16 7.87 5.18 7.93
C VAL A 16 6.55 5.81 7.46
N ASP A 17 5.52 5.00 7.21
CA ASP A 17 4.17 5.42 6.84
C ASP A 17 3.20 5.51 8.02
N GLY A 18 3.70 5.45 9.26
CA GLY A 18 2.94 5.63 10.50
C GLY A 18 2.21 4.38 11.01
N ARG A 19 2.22 3.29 10.24
CA ARG A 19 1.55 2.02 10.58
C ARG A 19 2.32 1.22 11.62
N ALA A 20 1.61 0.42 12.41
CA ALA A 20 2.20 -0.62 13.25
C ALA A 20 2.82 -1.75 12.39
N PHE A 21 3.60 -2.64 13.02
CA PHE A 21 4.24 -3.76 12.32
C PHE A 21 3.23 -4.77 11.75
N ASP A 22 2.14 -4.97 12.46
CA ASP A 22 1.02 -5.87 12.17
C ASP A 22 -0.16 -5.18 11.48
N GLU A 23 -0.06 -3.88 11.22
CA GLU A 23 -1.11 -3.10 10.55
C GLU A 23 -0.99 -3.18 9.02
N MET A 24 -2.04 -3.70 8.39
CA MET A 24 -2.16 -3.76 6.92
C MET A 24 -2.28 -2.36 6.31
N ARG A 25 -1.88 -2.22 5.03
CA ARG A 25 -2.21 -1.00 4.27
C ARG A 25 -3.73 -0.90 4.07
N PRO A 26 -4.27 0.31 3.86
CA PRO A 26 -5.66 0.47 3.45
C PRO A 26 -5.97 -0.41 2.23
N ILE A 27 -7.10 -1.10 2.23
CA ILE A 27 -7.55 -1.94 1.12
C ILE A 27 -8.86 -1.37 0.59
N LYS A 28 -8.96 -1.22 -0.73
CA LYS A 28 -10.21 -0.93 -1.43
C LYS A 28 -10.44 -1.98 -2.50
N ILE A 29 -11.67 -2.48 -2.56
CA ILE A 29 -12.09 -3.53 -3.50
C ILE A 29 -13.40 -3.09 -4.16
N GLU A 30 -13.44 -3.13 -5.48
CA GLU A 30 -14.65 -2.87 -6.26
C GLU A 30 -14.82 -3.97 -7.32
N VAL A 31 -15.95 -4.67 -7.29
CA VAL A 31 -16.26 -5.74 -8.24
C VAL A 31 -17.06 -5.21 -9.43
N GLY A 32 -16.91 -5.82 -10.60
CA GLY A 32 -17.71 -5.47 -11.78
C GLY A 32 -17.30 -4.17 -12.50
N VAL A 33 -16.07 -3.69 -12.29
CA VAL A 33 -15.56 -2.43 -12.85
C VAL A 33 -15.50 -2.38 -14.39
N LEU A 34 -15.44 -3.52 -15.07
CA LEU A 34 -15.45 -3.60 -16.53
C LEU A 34 -16.82 -4.03 -17.06
N LYS A 35 -17.43 -3.18 -17.89
CA LYS A 35 -18.76 -3.40 -18.48
C LYS A 35 -18.88 -4.66 -19.35
N ARG A 36 -17.78 -5.13 -19.95
CA ARG A 36 -17.79 -6.19 -20.98
C ARG A 36 -17.08 -7.49 -20.56
N ALA A 37 -16.51 -7.52 -19.36
CA ALA A 37 -15.83 -8.71 -18.88
C ALA A 37 -16.83 -9.66 -18.20
N ASP A 38 -16.64 -10.97 -18.35
CA ASP A 38 -17.43 -11.97 -17.62
C ASP A 38 -17.25 -11.85 -16.09
N GLY A 39 -16.08 -11.36 -15.67
CA GLY A 39 -15.79 -10.97 -14.29
C GLY A 39 -14.70 -9.90 -14.26
N SER A 40 -14.81 -8.95 -13.33
CA SER A 40 -13.80 -7.91 -13.13
C SER A 40 -13.73 -7.46 -11.67
N CYS A 41 -12.57 -6.97 -11.27
CA CYS A 41 -12.31 -6.48 -9.93
C CYS A 41 -11.22 -5.39 -9.99
N TYR A 42 -11.45 -4.28 -9.31
CA TYR A 42 -10.44 -3.29 -8.96
C TYR A 42 -10.01 -3.54 -7.52
N PHE A 43 -8.70 -3.62 -7.31
CA PHE A 43 -8.09 -3.83 -6.01
C PHE A 43 -6.99 -2.81 -5.81
N GLU A 44 -7.04 -2.11 -4.69
CA GLU A 44 -6.08 -1.08 -4.29
C GLU A 44 -5.59 -1.43 -2.88
N LEU A 45 -4.27 -1.38 -2.67
CA LEU A 45 -3.61 -1.67 -1.39
C LEU A 45 -2.60 -0.57 -1.08
N GLY A 46 -3.01 0.37 -0.22
CA GLY A 46 -2.30 1.63 -0.02
C GLY A 46 -2.47 2.52 -1.23
N ASP A 47 -1.40 3.13 -1.70
CA ASP A 47 -1.39 4.12 -2.79
C ASP A 47 -0.75 3.50 -4.04
N ASN A 48 -1.31 2.37 -4.50
CA ASN A 48 -0.73 1.50 -5.54
C ASN A 48 -1.31 1.77 -6.93
#